data_AF-A0A3C1YB97-F1
#
_entry.id   AF-A0A3C1YB97-F1
#
_cell.length_a   1.000
_cell.length_b   1.000
_cell.length_c   1.000
_cell.angle_alpha   90.00
_cell.angle_beta   90.00
_cell.angle_gamma   90.00
#
_symmetry.space_group_name_H-M   'P 1'
#
loop_
_entity.id
_entity.type
_entity.pdbx_description
1 polymer ?
#
loop_
_entity_poly.entity_id
_entity_poly.type
_entity_poly.pdbx_seq_one_letter_code
_entity_poly.pdbx_strand_id
1 'polypeptide(L)' 'AKRNKNLALQKPILHIVPSGFFYKWMKSQDKLGRQFKVPRLSNNRNHLESIFKLLKTL' A
#
# COMPACT_ATOMS: atom_id res chain seq x y z
N ALA A 1 5.78 25.09 15.27
CA ALA A 1 7.14 24.96 14.71
C ALA A 1 7.05 24.50 13.25
N LYS A 2 7.37 25.37 12.29
CA LYS A 2 7.34 25.05 10.86
C LYS A 2 8.63 24.28 10.50
N ARG A 3 8.48 22.99 10.18
CA ARG A 3 9.47 22.07 9.56
C ARG A 3 10.95 22.50 9.69
N ASN A 4 11.58 22.24 10.84
CA ASN A 4 13.02 22.44 11.00
C ASN A 4 13.77 21.12 10.75
N LYS A 5 14.85 21.14 9.95
CA LYS A 5 15.80 20.02 9.71
C LYS A 5 15.25 18.68 9.18
N ASN A 6 14.20 18.64 8.35
CA ASN A 6 13.64 17.38 7.81
C ASN A 6 13.20 16.33 8.87
N LEU A 7 13.10 16.72 10.15
CA LEU A 7 12.74 15.81 11.24
C LEU A 7 11.31 15.25 11.14
N ALA A 8 10.40 15.95 10.45
CA ALA A 8 8.99 15.58 10.42
C ALA A 8 8.58 14.70 9.23
N LEU A 9 9.21 14.85 8.05
CA LEU A 9 8.82 14.19 6.80
C LEU A 9 10.04 13.97 5.91
N GLN A 10 10.29 12.71 5.56
CA GLN A 10 11.31 12.31 4.61
C GLN A 10 10.75 12.29 3.17
N LYS A 11 11.65 12.16 2.18
CA LYS A 11 11.22 11.94 0.79
C LYS A 11 10.42 10.62 0.70
N PRO A 12 9.33 10.58 -0.06
CA PRO A 12 8.57 9.34 -0.23
C PRO A 12 9.39 8.31 -1.01
N ILE A 13 9.23 7.05 -0.64
CA ILE A 13 9.77 5.91 -1.39
C ILE A 13 8.71 5.49 -2.40
N LEU A 14 9.07 5.47 -3.68
CA LEU A 14 8.17 5.04 -4.75
C LEU A 14 8.32 3.55 -4.99
N HIS A 15 7.21 2.82 -4.92
CA HIS A 15 7.15 1.40 -5.30
C HIS A 15 6.27 1.27 -6.54
N ILE A 16 6.90 0.94 -7.67
CA ILE A 16 6.20 0.68 -8.93
C ILE A 16 5.63 -0.74 -8.88
N VAL A 17 4.38 -0.89 -9.31
CA VAL A 17 3.70 -2.17 -9.38
C VAL A 17 3.16 -2.40 -10.80
N PRO A 18 3.06 -3.67 -11.26
CA PRO A 18 2.52 -3.96 -12.58
C PRO A 18 1.03 -3.58 -12.69
N SER A 19 0.55 -3.42 -13.93
CA SER A 19 -0.88 -3.19 -14.17
C SER A 19 -1.74 -4.32 -13.60
N GLY A 20 -2.91 -3.97 -13.05
CA GLY A 20 -3.81 -4.93 -12.39
C GLY A 20 -3.33 -5.45 -11.03
N PHE A 21 -2.25 -4.90 -10.46
CA PHE A 21 -1.72 -5.35 -9.17
C PHE A 21 -2.76 -5.29 -8.03
N PHE A 22 -3.46 -4.16 -7.86
CA PHE A 22 -4.47 -4.03 -6.81
C PHE A 22 -5.67 -4.97 -7.01
N TYR A 23 -6.01 -5.30 -8.25
CA TYR A 23 -7.04 -6.30 -8.54
C TYR A 23 -6.59 -7.69 -8.03
N LYS A 24 -5.36 -8.11 -8.35
CA LYS A 24 -4.78 -9.37 -7.86
C LYS A 24 -4.66 -9.38 -6.34
N TRP A 25 -4.25 -8.27 -5.74
CA TRP A 25 -4.14 -8.13 -4.29
C TRP A 25 -5.50 -8.26 -3.59
N MET A 26 -6.53 -7.56 -4.07
CA MET A 26 -7.88 -7.70 -3.52
C MET A 26 -8.44 -9.12 -3.70
N LYS A 27 -8.14 -9.77 -4.83
CA LYS A 27 -8.48 -11.17 -5.06
C LYS A 27 -7.82 -12.11 -4.05
N SER A 28 -6.54 -11.89 -3.73
CA SER A 28 -5.79 -12.71 -2.74
C SER A 28 -6.31 -12.60 -1.31
N GLN A 29 -7.16 -11.61 -1.03
CA GLN A 29 -7.78 -11.36 0.27
C GLN A 29 -9.27 -11.74 0.29
N ASP A 30 -9.78 -12.38 -0.77
CA ASP A 30 -11.21 -12.66 -0.99
C ASP A 30 -12.11 -11.42 -0.95
N LYS A 31 -11.53 -10.26 -1.27
CA LYS A 31 -12.20 -8.94 -1.26
C LYS A 31 -12.44 -8.40 -2.67
N LEU A 32 -12.32 -9.24 -3.69
CA LEU A 32 -12.59 -8.84 -5.06
C LEU A 32 -14.09 -8.84 -5.35
N GLY A 33 -14.65 -7.66 -5.65
CA GLY A 33 -16.08 -7.47 -5.93
C GLY A 33 -16.88 -6.93 -4.74
N ARG A 34 -18.21 -6.85 -4.89
CA ARG A 34 -19.15 -6.20 -3.95
C ARG A 34 -18.72 -4.75 -3.64
N GLN A 35 -19.02 -4.27 -2.43
CA GLN A 35 -18.72 -2.92 -1.96
C GLN A 35 -17.31 -2.79 -1.33
N PHE A 36 -16.41 -3.76 -1.53
CA PHE A 36 -15.04 -3.66 -1.02
C PHE A 36 -14.22 -2.70 -1.89
N LYS A 37 -13.55 -1.74 -1.23
CA LYS A 37 -12.67 -0.75 -1.87
C LYS A 37 -11.22 -1.04 -1.49
N VAL A 38 -10.28 -0.59 -2.31
CA VAL A 38 -8.87 -0.52 -1.91
C VAL A 38 -8.77 0.42 -0.71
N PRO A 39 -8.33 -0.06 0.47
CA PRO A 39 -8.20 0.79 1.65
C PRO A 39 -7.05 1.78 1.48
N ARG A 40 -7.20 2.95 2.09
CA ARG A 40 -6.07 3.87 2.28
C ARG A 40 -5.13 3.30 3.34
N LEU A 41 -3.85 3.65 3.26
CA LEU A 41 -2.90 3.34 4.32
C LEU A 41 -3.27 4.11 5.59
N SER A 42 -3.01 3.47 6.73
CA SER A 42 -3.21 4.05 8.06
C SER A 42 -1.89 3.94 8.84
N ASN A 43 -1.88 4.32 10.12
CA ASN A 43 -0.68 4.22 10.95
C ASN A 43 -0.24 2.78 11.23
N ASN A 44 -1.08 1.77 10.93
CA ASN A 44 -0.66 0.37 10.96
C ASN A 44 -0.16 -0.09 9.58
N ARG A 45 0.70 -1.12 9.60
CA ARG A 45 1.34 -1.63 8.38
C ARG A 45 0.63 -2.84 7.76
N ASN A 46 -0.51 -3.27 8.28
CA ASN A 46 -1.15 -4.54 7.87
C ASN A 46 -1.41 -4.61 6.36
N HIS A 47 -1.98 -3.55 5.78
CA HIS A 47 -2.22 -3.48 4.33
C HIS A 47 -0.93 -3.34 3.53
N LEU A 48 0.01 -2.54 4.03
CA LEU A 48 1.30 -2.30 3.37
C LEU A 48 2.15 -3.58 3.31
N GLU A 49 2.22 -4.34 4.41
CA GLU A 49 2.89 -5.64 4.46
C GLU A 49 2.26 -6.64 3.50
N SER A 50 0.93 -6.70 3.45
CA SER A 50 0.22 -7.58 2.52
C SER A 50 0.52 -7.22 1.05
N ILE A 51 0.55 -5.93 0.73
CA ILE A 51 0.95 -5.42 -0.59
C ILE A 51 2.40 -5.82 -0.91
N PHE A 52 3.34 -5.59 0.01
CA PHE A 52 4.74 -5.97 -0.20
C PHE A 52 4.95 -7.47 -0.32
N LYS A 53 4.18 -8.27 0.42
CA LYS A 53 4.23 -9.73 0.31
C LYS A 53 3.84 -10.17 -1.10
N LEU A 54 2.76 -9.63 -1.67
CA LEU A 54 2.39 -9.95 -3.04
C LEU A 54 3.41 -9.44 -4.07
N LEU A 55 3.95 -8.23 -3.86
CA LEU A 55 4.95 -7.64 -4.76
C LEU A 55 6.24 -8.46 -4.84
N LYS A 56 6.65 -9.11 -3.74
CA LYS A 56 7.85 -9.97 -3.69
C LYS A 56 7.67 -11.33 -4.36
N THR A 57 6.42 -11.76 -4.58
CA THR A 57 6.09 -13.07 -5.17
C THR A 57 5.97 -12.99 -6.70
N LEU A 58 5.89 -11.78 -7.25
CA LEU A 58 5.85 -11.51 -8.70
C LEU A 58 7.27 -11.24 -9.22
#